data_AF-A0A7Y2DRG1-F1
#
_entry.id   AF-A0A7Y2DRG1-F1
#
_cell.length_a   1.000
_cell.length_b   1.000
_cell.length_c   1.000
_cell.angle_alpha   90.00
_cell.angle_beta   90.00
_cell.angle_gamma   90.00
#
_symmetry.space_group_name_H-M   'P 1'
#
loop_
_entity.id
_entity.type
_entity.pdbx_description
1 polymer ?
#
loop_
_entity_poly.entity_id
_entity_poly.type
_entity_poly.pdbx_seq_one_letter_code
_entity_poly.pdbx_strand_id
1 'polypeptide(L)'
;MTMDGPERRSDLTADLVVVANRLPVRRIHLEEGEDAEWGISPGGLVSALAPVLADRRRFAWVGWPGDADAPSEPFTHEGMRLVPIPMSPEEHEYHYEGMSNGTHWPLYHDKVEPAEFHRHWYDGYRRVNRRFADRVAETAAENATIWIQDYQLQLVPGFLRALRPDLTIGFFLHIPFPPPELFQQIPWRDQLTVGLLGADLLGFQTRDGADNFIRLASSLDLAQPGGDSTLHHNGREVQVRAFPIGIDVDRYSAGAKRPEIATRAAAVRERLGNPKAVLLGVDRLDYTKGIDVRLRAFKELLAEERFAPGEVVLIQVAEPSRDNVEAYVALKERVQGLVGEINGDFARVGITPVHYIHQSRDFD
;
A
#
# COMPACT_ATOMS: atom_id res chain seq x y z
N MET A 1 10.40 40.16 -22.65
CA MET A 1 9.22 39.39 -23.08
C MET A 1 9.68 38.48 -24.20
N THR A 2 10.38 37.42 -23.84
CA THR A 2 10.83 36.37 -24.75
C THR A 2 9.79 35.26 -24.65
N MET A 3 9.05 35.05 -25.73
CA MET A 3 8.12 33.94 -25.83
C MET A 3 8.93 32.64 -25.90
N ASP A 4 8.73 31.76 -24.92
CA ASP A 4 9.21 30.38 -25.00
C ASP A 4 8.63 29.73 -26.25
N GLY A 5 9.51 29.12 -27.03
CA GLY A 5 9.12 28.33 -28.21
C GLY A 5 8.35 27.07 -27.80
N PRO A 6 7.67 26.40 -28.74
CA PRO A 6 6.92 25.18 -28.45
C PRO A 6 7.87 24.11 -27.90
N GLU A 7 7.60 23.63 -26.69
CA GLU A 7 8.33 22.52 -26.07
C GLU A 7 8.33 21.32 -27.03
N ARG A 8 9.53 20.77 -27.31
CA ARG A 8 9.67 19.61 -28.21
C ARG A 8 9.03 18.40 -27.53
N ARG A 9 8.27 17.59 -28.28
CA ARG A 9 7.63 16.33 -27.79
C ARG A 9 8.59 15.38 -27.02
N SER A 10 9.90 15.49 -27.22
CA SER A 10 10.92 14.75 -26.47
C SER A 10 11.00 15.09 -24.98
N ASP A 11 10.59 16.30 -24.59
CA ASP A 11 10.65 16.77 -23.19
C ASP A 11 9.41 16.36 -22.38
N LEU A 12 8.39 15.80 -23.05
CA LEU A 12 7.12 15.36 -22.45
C LEU A 12 7.10 13.87 -22.07
N THR A 13 8.21 13.14 -22.17
CA THR A 13 8.26 11.69 -21.89
C THR A 13 9.34 11.34 -20.89
N ALA A 14 9.11 10.30 -20.09
CA ALA A 14 9.99 9.86 -19.00
C ALA A 14 10.71 8.54 -19.34
N ASP A 15 11.96 8.43 -18.92
CA ASP A 15 12.78 7.21 -19.09
C ASP A 15 12.50 6.18 -18.00
N LEU A 16 12.02 6.64 -16.84
CA LEU A 16 11.53 5.83 -15.73
C LEU A 16 10.13 6.29 -15.34
N VAL A 17 9.17 5.36 -15.36
CA VAL A 17 7.79 5.63 -14.91
C VAL A 17 7.44 4.70 -13.75
N VAL A 18 7.20 5.28 -12.58
CA VAL A 18 6.62 4.54 -11.44
C VAL A 18 5.10 4.63 -11.53
N VAL A 19 4.44 3.49 -11.35
CA VAL A 19 2.98 3.38 -11.49
C VAL A 19 2.43 2.77 -10.21
N ALA A 20 1.64 3.53 -9.46
CA ALA A 20 1.04 3.07 -8.21
C ALA A 20 -0.41 3.53 -8.12
N ASN A 21 -1.23 2.86 -7.30
CA ASN A 21 -2.64 3.22 -7.17
C ASN A 21 -2.85 4.69 -6.79
N ARG A 22 -1.97 5.27 -5.95
CA ARG A 22 -2.02 6.69 -5.56
C ARG A 22 -0.76 7.46 -6.01
N LEU A 23 -0.92 8.76 -6.24
CA LEU A 23 0.19 9.70 -6.33
C LEU A 23 0.94 9.80 -4.98
N PRO A 24 2.22 10.21 -4.97
CA PRO A 24 3.00 10.37 -3.75
C PRO A 24 2.63 11.64 -2.98
N VAL A 25 1.57 12.33 -3.38
CA VAL A 25 1.07 13.58 -2.81
C VAL A 25 -0.41 13.45 -2.49
N ARG A 26 -0.89 14.28 -1.58
CA ARG A 26 -2.31 14.47 -1.24
C ARG A 26 -2.64 15.95 -1.28
N ARG A 27 -3.88 16.29 -1.64
CA ARG A 27 -4.39 17.64 -1.46
C ARG A 27 -4.57 17.91 0.03
N ILE A 28 -4.14 19.08 0.46
CA ILE A 28 -4.41 19.67 1.75
C ILE A 28 -5.43 20.76 1.45
N HIS A 29 -6.69 20.50 1.80
CA HIS A 29 -7.76 21.49 1.68
C HIS A 29 -7.51 22.58 2.73
N LEU A 30 -7.14 23.76 2.25
CA LEU A 30 -7.03 24.98 3.05
C LEU A 30 -8.42 25.59 3.28
N GLU A 31 -8.50 26.69 4.03
CA GLU A 31 -9.78 27.35 4.34
C GLU A 31 -10.55 27.73 3.07
N GLU A 32 -11.87 27.88 3.21
CA GLU A 32 -12.80 28.09 2.10
C GLU A 32 -12.42 29.34 1.28
N GLY A 33 -11.92 29.14 0.06
CA GLY A 33 -11.47 30.21 -0.84
C GLY A 33 -9.98 30.20 -1.18
N GLU A 34 -9.18 29.32 -0.58
CA GLU A 34 -7.77 29.13 -0.92
C GLU A 34 -7.56 27.94 -1.87
N ASP A 35 -6.59 28.06 -2.79
CA ASP A 35 -6.18 26.96 -3.65
C ASP A 35 -5.61 25.82 -2.81
N ALA A 36 -6.05 24.59 -3.04
CA ALA A 36 -5.57 23.43 -2.29
C ALA A 36 -4.05 23.25 -2.47
N GLU A 37 -3.33 23.14 -1.36
CA GLU A 37 -1.90 22.81 -1.38
C GLU A 37 -1.69 21.32 -1.58
N TRP A 38 -0.52 20.94 -2.10
CA TRP A 38 -0.10 19.55 -2.19
C TRP A 38 0.93 19.27 -1.11
N GLY A 39 0.68 18.24 -0.29
CA GLY A 39 1.67 17.70 0.64
C GLY A 39 2.04 16.27 0.29
N ILE A 40 3.22 15.82 0.71
CA ILE A 40 3.63 14.42 0.52
C ILE A 40 2.66 13.49 1.26
N SER A 41 2.23 12.42 0.59
CA SER A 41 1.36 11.40 1.17
C SER A 41 2.15 10.54 2.17
N PRO A 42 1.64 10.33 3.39
CA PRO A 42 2.20 9.34 4.30
C PRO A 42 2.00 7.94 3.71
N GLY A 43 3.05 7.13 3.65
CA GLY A 43 2.94 5.74 3.17
C GLY A 43 4.28 5.08 2.87
N GLY A 44 4.38 3.79 3.22
CA GLY A 44 5.62 3.01 3.09
C GLY A 44 6.19 2.97 1.67
N LEU A 45 5.33 2.98 0.64
CA LEU A 45 5.76 3.01 -0.76
C LEU A 45 6.47 4.33 -1.12
N VAL A 46 5.86 5.46 -0.75
CA VAL A 46 6.41 6.79 -1.03
C VAL A 46 7.72 6.98 -0.26
N SER A 47 7.74 6.63 1.03
CA SER A 47 8.94 6.73 1.86
C SER A 47 10.09 5.84 1.38
N ALA A 48 9.78 4.66 0.81
CA ALA A 48 10.80 3.75 0.28
C ALA A 48 11.33 4.20 -1.10
N LEU A 49 10.48 4.79 -1.94
CA LEU A 49 10.84 5.13 -3.33
C LEU A 49 11.39 6.55 -3.50
N ALA A 50 10.91 7.53 -2.73
CA ALA A 50 11.31 8.94 -2.89
C ALA A 50 12.84 9.15 -2.81
N PRO A 51 13.59 8.54 -1.86
CA PRO A 51 15.04 8.71 -1.79
C PRO A 51 15.78 8.17 -3.02
N VAL A 52 15.28 7.07 -3.62
CA VAL A 52 15.89 6.42 -4.78
C VAL A 52 15.65 7.22 -6.07
N LEU A 53 14.58 8.01 -6.10
CA LEU A 53 14.12 8.72 -7.29
C LEU A 53 14.55 10.19 -7.33
N ALA A 54 14.98 10.77 -6.20
CA ALA A 54 15.37 12.18 -6.08
C ALA A 54 16.45 12.63 -7.09
N ASP A 55 17.39 11.74 -7.43
CA ASP A 55 18.51 12.07 -8.33
C ASP A 55 18.25 11.70 -9.82
N ARG A 56 17.10 11.11 -10.14
CA ARG A 56 16.78 10.62 -11.49
C ARG A 56 16.21 11.74 -12.36
N ARG A 57 16.98 12.18 -13.35
CA ARG A 57 16.47 13.05 -14.43
C ARG A 57 15.45 12.28 -15.28
N ARG A 58 14.36 12.95 -15.70
CA ARG A 58 13.27 12.40 -16.54
C ARG A 58 12.50 11.22 -15.92
N PHE A 59 12.14 11.39 -14.65
CA PHE A 59 11.25 10.51 -13.89
C PHE A 59 9.78 10.99 -13.94
N ALA A 60 8.82 10.07 -13.97
CA ALA A 60 7.39 10.37 -13.78
C ALA A 60 6.70 9.37 -12.85
N TRP A 61 5.71 9.86 -12.09
CA TRP A 61 4.84 9.04 -11.25
C TRP A 61 3.40 9.10 -11.76
N VAL A 62 2.83 7.94 -12.11
CA VAL A 62 1.43 7.80 -12.55
C VAL A 62 0.59 7.23 -11.40
N GLY A 63 -0.52 7.88 -11.05
CA GLY A 63 -1.37 7.42 -9.96
C GLY A 63 -2.64 8.24 -9.75
N TRP A 64 -3.57 7.74 -8.94
CA TRP A 64 -4.77 8.50 -8.58
C TRP A 64 -4.43 9.60 -7.56
N PRO A 65 -4.93 10.84 -7.77
CA PRO A 65 -4.67 11.97 -6.87
C PRO A 65 -5.38 11.87 -5.50
N GLY A 66 -6.28 10.91 -5.30
CA GLY A 66 -6.99 10.73 -4.03
C GLY A 66 -8.28 11.56 -3.90
N ASP A 67 -8.62 12.33 -4.93
CA ASP A 67 -9.78 13.23 -4.97
C ASP A 67 -10.37 13.19 -6.39
N ALA A 68 -11.71 13.17 -6.50
CA ALA A 68 -12.42 13.16 -7.77
C ALA A 68 -12.31 14.52 -8.49
N ASP A 69 -12.15 15.61 -7.74
CA ASP A 69 -12.05 16.99 -8.25
C ASP A 69 -10.59 17.43 -8.47
N ALA A 70 -9.65 16.48 -8.39
CA ALA A 70 -8.24 16.76 -8.65
C ALA A 70 -7.96 17.01 -10.14
N PRO A 71 -6.88 17.76 -10.46
CA PRO A 71 -6.44 17.98 -11.83
C PRO A 71 -6.27 16.65 -12.57
N SER A 72 -6.77 16.59 -13.79
CA SER A 72 -6.51 15.48 -14.73
C SER A 72 -5.19 15.64 -15.47
N GLU A 73 -4.69 16.87 -15.55
CA GLU A 73 -3.47 17.19 -16.29
C GLU A 73 -2.20 16.92 -15.48
N PRO A 74 -1.09 16.52 -16.13
CA PRO A 74 0.19 16.34 -15.46
C PRO A 74 0.68 17.64 -14.81
N PHE A 75 1.32 17.54 -13.65
CA PHE A 75 1.91 18.67 -12.95
C PHE A 75 3.24 18.29 -12.29
N THR A 76 4.01 19.28 -11.85
CA THR A 76 5.29 19.07 -11.17
C THR A 76 5.16 19.47 -9.71
N HIS A 77 5.64 18.63 -8.80
CA HIS A 77 5.73 18.93 -7.37
C HIS A 77 7.07 18.44 -6.83
N GLU A 78 7.84 19.33 -6.19
CA GLU A 78 9.19 19.03 -5.66
C GLU A 78 10.13 18.33 -6.68
N GLY A 79 10.06 18.77 -7.95
CA GLY A 79 10.87 18.19 -9.03
C GLY A 79 10.36 16.85 -9.57
N MET A 80 9.30 16.27 -8.99
CA MET A 80 8.65 15.07 -9.50
C MET A 80 7.57 15.44 -10.52
N ARG A 81 7.61 14.83 -11.69
CA ARG A 81 6.50 14.90 -12.65
C ARG A 81 5.40 13.91 -12.24
N LEU A 82 4.23 14.42 -11.93
CA LEU A 82 3.07 13.65 -11.47
C LEU A 82 2.03 13.60 -12.58
N VAL A 83 1.51 12.41 -12.85
CA VAL A 83 0.56 12.14 -13.93
C VAL A 83 -0.70 11.53 -13.31
N PRO A 84 -1.75 12.34 -13.10
CA PRO A 84 -2.98 11.90 -12.46
C PRO A 84 -3.75 10.86 -13.29
N ILE A 85 -4.37 9.89 -12.59
CA ILE A 85 -5.41 9.01 -13.12
C ILE A 85 -6.73 9.39 -12.45
N PRO A 86 -7.62 10.14 -13.11
CA PRO A 86 -8.93 10.43 -12.54
C PRO A 86 -9.74 9.15 -12.41
N MET A 87 -10.52 9.06 -11.33
CA MET A 87 -11.48 7.98 -11.09
C MET A 87 -12.79 8.59 -10.63
N SER A 88 -13.90 8.16 -11.22
CA SER A 88 -15.23 8.51 -10.70
C SER A 88 -15.48 7.83 -9.34
N PRO A 89 -16.47 8.29 -8.54
CA PRO A 89 -16.84 7.61 -7.31
C PRO A 89 -17.20 6.13 -7.51
N GLU A 90 -17.94 5.81 -8.58
CA GLU A 90 -18.27 4.43 -8.95
C GLU A 90 -17.02 3.61 -9.28
N GLU A 91 -16.07 4.18 -10.04
CA GLU A 91 -14.83 3.49 -10.35
C GLU A 91 -13.98 3.27 -9.11
N HIS A 92 -13.93 4.24 -8.19
CA HIS A 92 -13.25 4.10 -6.91
C HIS A 92 -13.87 2.97 -6.07
N GLU A 93 -15.20 2.93 -5.97
CA GLU A 93 -15.93 1.85 -5.30
C GLU A 93 -15.59 0.49 -5.93
N TYR A 94 -15.70 0.34 -7.25
CA TYR A 94 -15.53 -0.96 -7.90
C TYR A 94 -14.08 -1.44 -7.95
N HIS A 95 -13.13 -0.54 -8.25
CA HIS A 95 -11.71 -0.88 -8.38
C HIS A 95 -11.01 -0.97 -7.02
N TYR A 96 -11.18 0.05 -6.16
CA TYR A 96 -10.40 0.18 -4.93
C TYR A 96 -11.09 -0.47 -3.75
N GLU A 97 -12.34 -0.10 -3.45
CA GLU A 97 -13.05 -0.66 -2.29
C GLU A 97 -13.46 -2.13 -2.54
N GLY A 98 -14.03 -2.41 -3.71
CA GLY A 98 -14.50 -3.72 -4.14
C GLY A 98 -13.37 -4.68 -4.53
N MET A 99 -12.92 -4.65 -5.79
CA MET A 99 -11.98 -5.66 -6.30
C MET A 99 -10.65 -5.69 -5.53
N SER A 100 -10.08 -4.51 -5.24
CA SER A 100 -8.79 -4.46 -4.54
C SER A 100 -8.94 -4.85 -3.06
N ASN A 101 -9.86 -4.22 -2.31
CA ASN A 101 -9.91 -4.36 -0.86
C ASN A 101 -10.98 -5.34 -0.33
N GLY A 102 -12.02 -5.66 -1.11
CA GLY A 102 -13.03 -6.69 -0.80
C GLY A 102 -12.74 -8.06 -1.44
N THR A 103 -11.95 -8.12 -2.52
CA THR A 103 -11.55 -9.40 -3.15
C THR A 103 -10.08 -9.73 -2.89
N HIS A 104 -9.13 -8.94 -3.43
CA HIS A 104 -7.72 -9.31 -3.40
C HIS A 104 -7.13 -9.27 -1.98
N TRP A 105 -7.35 -8.18 -1.24
CA TRP A 105 -6.77 -8.01 0.10
C TRP A 105 -7.11 -9.16 1.05
N PRO A 106 -8.39 -9.51 1.32
CA PRO A 106 -8.70 -10.61 2.22
C PRO A 106 -8.13 -11.93 1.70
N LEU A 107 -8.24 -12.22 0.40
CA LEU A 107 -7.78 -13.49 -0.16
C LEU A 107 -6.25 -13.67 -0.07
N TYR A 108 -5.49 -12.61 -0.35
CA TYR A 108 -4.03 -12.66 -0.36
C TYR A 108 -3.43 -12.67 1.04
N HIS A 109 -4.21 -12.24 2.05
CA HIS A 109 -3.87 -12.37 3.46
C HIS A 109 -4.56 -13.60 4.07
N ASP A 110 -4.43 -14.74 3.40
CA ASP A 110 -4.89 -16.07 3.85
C ASP A 110 -6.38 -16.16 4.21
N LYS A 111 -7.21 -15.29 3.62
CA LYS A 111 -8.65 -15.25 3.86
C LYS A 111 -8.99 -15.08 5.35
N VAL A 112 -8.22 -14.26 6.06
CA VAL A 112 -8.51 -13.85 7.45
C VAL A 112 -9.93 -13.29 7.58
N GLU A 113 -10.40 -12.57 6.56
CA GLU A 113 -11.80 -12.23 6.34
C GLU A 113 -12.28 -12.86 5.01
N PRO A 114 -13.58 -13.11 4.83
CA PRO A 114 -14.11 -13.64 3.57
C PRO A 114 -13.85 -12.69 2.39
N ALA A 115 -13.30 -13.23 1.31
CA ALA A 115 -13.21 -12.52 0.04
C ALA A 115 -14.54 -12.59 -0.73
N GLU A 116 -14.97 -11.46 -1.29
CA GLU A 116 -16.17 -11.36 -2.10
C GLU A 116 -15.84 -11.34 -3.60
N PHE A 117 -16.74 -11.85 -4.43
CA PHE A 117 -16.53 -11.95 -5.87
C PHE A 117 -17.72 -11.38 -6.64
N HIS A 118 -17.58 -10.13 -7.07
CA HIS A 118 -18.62 -9.43 -7.84
C HIS A 118 -18.12 -9.06 -9.23
N ARG A 119 -18.87 -9.45 -10.27
CA ARG A 119 -18.47 -9.20 -11.66
C ARG A 119 -18.31 -7.71 -11.98
N HIS A 120 -19.18 -6.86 -11.45
CA HIS A 120 -19.11 -5.42 -11.68
C HIS A 120 -17.86 -4.78 -11.05
N TRP A 121 -17.36 -5.31 -9.91
CA TRP A 121 -16.07 -4.92 -9.34
C TRP A 121 -14.91 -5.24 -10.27
N TYR A 122 -14.86 -6.47 -10.82
CA TYR A 122 -13.84 -6.83 -11.79
C TYR A 122 -13.91 -5.99 -13.07
N ASP A 123 -15.12 -5.70 -13.57
CA ASP A 123 -15.28 -4.84 -14.74
C ASP A 123 -14.75 -3.42 -14.48
N GLY A 124 -14.99 -2.86 -13.28
CA GLY A 124 -14.41 -1.60 -12.84
C GLY A 124 -12.88 -1.65 -12.73
N TYR A 125 -12.35 -2.68 -12.05
CA TYR A 125 -10.91 -2.93 -11.92
C TYR A 125 -10.20 -3.00 -13.27
N ARG A 126 -10.79 -3.73 -14.23
CA ARG A 126 -10.28 -3.86 -15.60
C ARG A 126 -10.28 -2.52 -16.34
N ARG A 127 -11.35 -1.73 -16.23
CA ARG A 127 -11.44 -0.38 -16.84
C ARG A 127 -10.36 0.56 -16.29
N VAL A 128 -10.19 0.59 -14.97
CA VAL A 128 -9.18 1.43 -14.31
C VAL A 128 -7.78 0.97 -14.69
N ASN A 129 -7.48 -0.33 -14.63
CA ASN A 129 -6.17 -0.87 -15.04
C ASN A 129 -5.85 -0.56 -16.52
N ARG A 130 -6.86 -0.59 -17.40
CA ARG A 130 -6.69 -0.18 -18.80
C ARG A 130 -6.31 1.31 -18.91
N ARG A 131 -7.01 2.19 -18.18
CA ARG A 131 -6.70 3.62 -18.13
C ARG A 131 -5.28 3.89 -17.62
N PHE A 132 -4.85 3.16 -16.60
CA PHE A 132 -3.46 3.21 -16.13
C PHE A 132 -2.47 2.82 -17.25
N ALA A 133 -2.70 1.70 -17.94
CA ALA A 133 -1.83 1.27 -19.04
C ALA A 133 -1.77 2.28 -20.19
N ASP A 134 -2.91 2.83 -20.61
CA ASP A 134 -2.99 3.82 -21.68
C ASP A 134 -2.20 5.09 -21.29
N ARG A 135 -2.37 5.59 -20.06
CA ARG A 135 -1.67 6.78 -19.58
C ARG A 135 -0.16 6.57 -19.42
N VAL A 136 0.25 5.38 -19.00
CA VAL A 136 1.67 5.01 -18.92
C VAL A 136 2.27 4.96 -20.33
N ALA A 137 1.56 4.40 -21.31
CA ALA A 137 2.03 4.33 -22.70
C ALA A 137 2.24 5.72 -23.33
N GLU A 138 1.43 6.72 -22.96
CA GLU A 138 1.60 8.11 -23.36
C GLU A 138 2.77 8.82 -22.65
N THR A 139 3.01 8.45 -21.40
CA THR A 139 4.02 9.10 -20.53
C THR A 139 5.43 8.57 -20.80
N ALA A 140 5.55 7.29 -21.14
CA ALA A 140 6.81 6.57 -21.28
C ALA A 140 7.53 6.91 -22.60
N ALA A 141 8.81 7.25 -22.51
CA ALA A 141 9.70 7.38 -23.66
C ALA A 141 9.88 6.04 -24.39
N GLU A 142 10.48 6.06 -25.58
CA GLU A 142 10.86 4.83 -26.29
C GLU A 142 11.87 4.04 -25.45
N ASN A 143 11.67 2.72 -25.32
CA ASN A 143 12.50 1.81 -24.50
C ASN A 143 12.58 2.20 -23.01
N ALA A 144 11.62 2.96 -22.48
CA ALA A 144 11.60 3.35 -21.08
C ALA A 144 11.42 2.15 -20.13
N THR A 145 11.84 2.34 -18.88
CA THR A 145 11.61 1.40 -17.78
C THR A 145 10.35 1.78 -17.02
N ILE A 146 9.46 0.81 -16.82
CA ILE A 146 8.20 0.96 -16.10
C ILE A 146 8.26 0.11 -14.85
N TRP A 147 7.91 0.70 -13.71
CA TRP A 147 7.87 -0.02 -12.44
C TRP A 147 6.50 0.11 -11.78
N ILE A 148 5.71 -0.94 -11.96
CA ILE A 148 4.32 -1.04 -11.51
C ILE A 148 4.28 -1.59 -10.09
N GLN A 149 3.46 -0.97 -9.24
CA GLN A 149 3.37 -1.26 -7.82
C GLN A 149 2.00 -1.83 -7.47
N ASP A 150 2.06 -3.01 -6.89
CA ASP A 150 1.07 -3.58 -5.99
C ASP A 150 -0.25 -4.13 -6.62
N TYR A 151 -1.03 -4.81 -5.77
CA TYR A 151 -2.17 -5.65 -6.14
C TYR A 151 -3.34 -4.92 -6.83
N GLN A 152 -3.38 -3.59 -6.80
CA GLN A 152 -4.41 -2.82 -7.49
C GLN A 152 -4.16 -2.77 -9.01
N LEU A 153 -2.94 -3.06 -9.46
CA LEU A 153 -2.51 -2.81 -10.85
C LEU A 153 -2.04 -4.08 -11.58
N GLN A 154 -2.56 -5.25 -11.21
CA GLN A 154 -2.07 -6.55 -11.71
C GLN A 154 -2.33 -6.78 -13.21
N LEU A 155 -3.28 -6.06 -13.82
CA LEU A 155 -3.57 -6.19 -15.26
C LEU A 155 -2.75 -5.20 -16.11
N VAL A 156 -2.15 -4.18 -15.49
CA VAL A 156 -1.38 -3.15 -16.18
C VAL A 156 -0.20 -3.74 -16.98
N PRO A 157 0.63 -4.69 -16.47
CA PRO A 157 1.76 -5.19 -17.25
C PRO A 157 1.31 -5.83 -18.58
N GLY A 158 0.29 -6.69 -18.56
CA GLY A 158 -0.27 -7.33 -19.74
C GLY A 158 -0.87 -6.34 -20.73
N PHE A 159 -1.65 -5.36 -20.26
CA PHE A 159 -2.19 -4.31 -21.13
C PHE A 159 -1.10 -3.45 -21.75
N LEU A 160 -0.11 -3.05 -20.96
CA LEU A 160 0.96 -2.18 -21.42
C LEU A 160 1.87 -2.88 -22.42
N ARG A 161 2.20 -4.16 -22.18
CA ARG A 161 2.99 -4.97 -23.11
C ARG A 161 2.36 -5.06 -24.50
N ALA A 162 1.04 -5.18 -24.57
CA ALA A 162 0.31 -5.21 -25.83
C ALA A 162 0.34 -3.86 -26.58
N LEU A 163 0.36 -2.74 -25.85
CA LEU A 163 0.41 -1.39 -26.42
C LEU A 163 1.82 -0.96 -26.82
N ARG A 164 2.82 -1.33 -26.01
CA ARG A 164 4.19 -0.83 -26.07
C ARG A 164 5.19 -1.98 -25.85
N PRO A 165 5.42 -2.81 -26.88
CA PRO A 165 6.33 -3.96 -26.77
C PRO A 165 7.80 -3.56 -26.56
N ASP A 166 8.16 -2.30 -26.78
CA ASP A 166 9.51 -1.75 -26.58
C ASP A 166 9.89 -1.52 -25.10
N LEU A 167 8.92 -1.45 -24.19
CA LEU A 167 9.17 -1.09 -22.80
C LEU A 167 9.81 -2.23 -22.00
N THR A 168 10.60 -1.87 -21.00
CA THR A 168 11.00 -2.79 -19.93
C THR A 168 10.04 -2.63 -18.75
N ILE A 169 9.35 -3.69 -18.33
CA ILE A 169 8.25 -3.64 -17.36
C ILE A 169 8.60 -4.50 -16.14
N GLY A 170 8.77 -3.86 -15.00
CA GLY A 170 8.82 -4.50 -13.69
C GLY A 170 7.49 -4.36 -12.96
N PHE A 171 7.08 -5.40 -12.24
CA PHE A 171 5.97 -5.36 -11.29
C PHE A 171 6.44 -5.84 -9.92
N PHE A 172 6.05 -5.15 -8.85
CA PHE A 172 6.37 -5.57 -7.49
C PHE A 172 5.10 -5.65 -6.64
N LEU A 173 4.86 -6.80 -6.01
CA LEU A 173 3.75 -7.03 -5.10
C LEU A 173 4.18 -6.75 -3.65
N HIS A 174 3.51 -5.79 -2.98
CA HIS A 174 3.88 -5.39 -1.62
C HIS A 174 3.24 -6.26 -0.54
N ILE A 175 2.09 -6.87 -0.86
CA ILE A 175 1.39 -7.82 -0.01
C ILE A 175 1.88 -9.26 -0.26
N PRO A 176 1.53 -10.24 0.60
CA PRO A 176 1.82 -11.64 0.31
C PRO A 176 1.18 -12.09 -1.01
N PHE A 177 1.82 -13.04 -1.69
CA PHE A 177 1.18 -13.79 -2.76
C PHE A 177 0.65 -15.12 -2.20
N PRO A 178 -0.66 -15.39 -2.27
CA PRO A 178 -1.26 -16.52 -1.58
C PRO A 178 -0.84 -17.86 -2.21
N PRO A 179 -1.00 -18.98 -1.49
CA PRO A 179 -0.89 -20.31 -2.08
C PRO A 179 -1.85 -20.48 -3.28
N PRO A 180 -1.47 -21.26 -4.32
CA PRO A 180 -2.32 -21.49 -5.49
C PRO A 180 -3.73 -21.98 -5.17
N GLU A 181 -3.90 -22.74 -4.09
CA GLU A 181 -5.18 -23.29 -3.63
C GLU A 181 -6.17 -22.19 -3.22
N LEU A 182 -5.66 -21.11 -2.60
CA LEU A 182 -6.48 -19.94 -2.29
C LEU A 182 -6.71 -19.08 -3.52
N PHE A 183 -5.65 -18.84 -4.32
CA PHE A 183 -5.74 -18.00 -5.52
C PHE A 183 -6.76 -18.53 -6.53
N GLN A 184 -6.86 -19.86 -6.68
CA GLN A 184 -7.81 -20.49 -7.60
C GLN A 184 -9.28 -20.20 -7.30
N GLN A 185 -9.63 -19.71 -6.09
CA GLN A 185 -10.98 -19.25 -5.77
C GLN A 185 -11.38 -18.00 -6.57
N ILE A 186 -10.42 -17.21 -7.08
CA ILE A 186 -10.71 -16.01 -7.87
C ILE A 186 -11.28 -16.42 -9.24
N PRO A 187 -12.49 -15.95 -9.62
CA PRO A 187 -13.07 -16.27 -10.93
C PRO A 187 -12.23 -15.80 -12.12
N TRP A 188 -11.47 -14.71 -11.95
CA TRP A 188 -10.62 -14.08 -12.96
C TRP A 188 -9.12 -14.42 -12.83
N ARG A 189 -8.80 -15.54 -12.18
CA ARG A 189 -7.44 -15.99 -11.91
C ARG A 189 -6.55 -16.03 -13.16
N ASP A 190 -7.09 -16.46 -14.30
CA ASP A 190 -6.32 -16.55 -15.55
C ASP A 190 -5.97 -15.16 -16.06
N GLN A 191 -6.94 -14.23 -16.04
CA GLN A 191 -6.73 -12.86 -16.51
C GLN A 191 -5.74 -12.10 -15.62
N LEU A 192 -5.80 -12.30 -14.30
CA LEU A 192 -4.82 -11.71 -13.37
C LEU A 192 -3.43 -12.29 -13.60
N THR A 193 -3.32 -13.61 -13.77
CA THR A 193 -2.03 -14.28 -14.00
C THR A 193 -1.41 -13.84 -15.33
N VAL A 194 -2.20 -13.81 -16.42
CA VAL A 194 -1.76 -13.27 -17.73
C VAL A 194 -1.41 -11.78 -17.63
N GLY A 195 -2.17 -11.02 -16.84
CA GLY A 195 -1.87 -9.62 -16.55
C GLY A 195 -0.46 -9.44 -15.97
N LEU A 196 -0.10 -10.24 -14.97
CA LEU A 196 1.22 -10.23 -14.35
C LEU A 196 2.32 -10.72 -15.31
N LEU A 197 2.07 -11.80 -16.06
CA LEU A 197 3.01 -12.36 -17.05
C LEU A 197 3.36 -11.40 -18.21
N GLY A 198 2.69 -10.24 -18.32
CA GLY A 198 3.10 -9.17 -19.23
C GLY A 198 4.39 -8.43 -18.81
N ALA A 199 4.82 -8.55 -17.56
CA ALA A 199 6.07 -7.99 -17.06
C ALA A 199 7.30 -8.76 -17.60
N ASP A 200 8.47 -8.14 -17.53
CA ASP A 200 9.78 -8.80 -17.70
C ASP A 200 10.33 -9.29 -16.35
N LEU A 201 9.99 -8.58 -15.26
CA LEU A 201 10.36 -8.93 -13.89
C LEU A 201 9.15 -8.84 -12.96
N LEU A 202 8.88 -9.93 -12.24
CA LEU A 202 7.93 -10.03 -11.14
C LEU A 202 8.67 -10.14 -9.82
N GLY A 203 8.48 -9.14 -8.96
CA GLY A 203 9.08 -9.05 -7.63
C GLY A 203 8.05 -9.29 -6.53
N PHE A 204 8.47 -10.04 -5.51
CA PHE A 204 7.68 -10.37 -4.32
C PHE A 204 8.47 -10.08 -3.04
N GLN A 205 7.80 -9.94 -1.90
CA GLN A 205 8.48 -9.74 -0.62
C GLN A 205 9.30 -10.98 -0.18
N THR A 206 8.79 -12.18 -0.43
CA THR A 206 9.35 -13.44 0.06
C THR A 206 9.57 -14.43 -1.07
N ARG A 207 10.45 -15.41 -0.83
CA ARG A 207 10.68 -16.54 -1.75
C ARG A 207 9.40 -17.36 -1.91
N ASP A 208 8.69 -17.61 -0.81
CA ASP A 208 7.42 -18.36 -0.84
C ASP A 208 6.39 -17.69 -1.76
N GLY A 209 6.28 -16.36 -1.74
CA GLY A 209 5.39 -15.63 -2.64
C GLY A 209 5.78 -15.79 -4.12
N ALA A 210 7.08 -15.73 -4.41
CA ALA A 210 7.61 -15.96 -5.76
C ALA A 210 7.37 -17.41 -6.23
N ASP A 211 7.63 -18.39 -5.36
CA ASP A 211 7.43 -19.80 -5.65
C ASP A 211 5.94 -20.13 -5.81
N ASN A 212 5.06 -19.51 -5.01
CA ASN A 212 3.60 -19.62 -5.15
C ASN A 212 3.16 -19.15 -6.55
N PHE A 213 3.67 -18.02 -7.03
CA PHE A 213 3.34 -17.52 -8.36
C PHE A 213 3.81 -18.45 -9.48
N ILE A 214 5.03 -18.99 -9.39
CA ILE A 214 5.54 -19.96 -10.37
C ILE A 214 4.63 -21.19 -10.41
N ARG A 215 4.32 -21.77 -9.24
CA ARG A 215 3.44 -22.95 -9.17
C ARG A 215 2.04 -22.65 -9.71
N LEU A 216 1.48 -21.49 -9.38
CA LEU A 216 0.19 -21.05 -9.89
C LEU A 216 0.20 -20.96 -11.42
N ALA A 217 1.13 -20.20 -12.00
CA ALA A 217 1.18 -19.96 -13.44
C ALA A 217 1.34 -21.25 -14.25
N SER A 218 2.12 -22.20 -13.73
CA SER A 218 2.26 -23.53 -14.34
C SER A 218 1.04 -24.43 -14.14
N SER A 219 0.40 -24.38 -12.96
CA SER A 219 -0.81 -25.17 -12.70
C SER A 219 -2.01 -24.74 -13.55
N LEU A 220 -2.04 -23.47 -13.97
CA LEU A 220 -3.05 -22.92 -14.86
C LEU A 220 -2.72 -23.11 -16.35
N ASP A 221 -1.58 -23.74 -16.68
CA ASP A 221 -1.07 -23.88 -18.06
C ASP A 221 -0.90 -22.53 -18.79
N LEU A 222 -0.56 -21.47 -18.04
CA LEU A 222 -0.38 -20.11 -18.58
C LEU A 222 1.09 -19.78 -18.83
N ALA A 223 2.01 -20.46 -18.14
CA ALA A 223 3.44 -20.34 -18.36
C ALA A 223 4.17 -21.63 -18.01
N GLN A 224 5.23 -21.93 -18.75
CA GLN A 224 6.08 -23.09 -18.48
C GLN A 224 7.24 -22.67 -17.56
N PRO A 225 7.61 -23.47 -16.56
CA PRO A 225 8.81 -23.21 -15.77
C PRO A 225 10.07 -23.20 -16.66
N GLY A 226 10.91 -22.18 -16.49
CA GLY A 226 12.26 -22.14 -17.02
C GLY A 226 13.30 -22.60 -15.98
N GLY A 227 14.53 -22.11 -16.11
CA GLY A 227 15.58 -22.25 -15.09
C GLY A 227 15.68 -21.01 -14.18
N ASP A 228 16.41 -21.08 -13.07
CA ASP A 228 16.77 -19.89 -12.25
C ASP A 228 15.61 -18.94 -11.87
N SER A 229 14.47 -19.50 -11.48
CA SER A 229 13.23 -18.76 -11.13
C SER A 229 12.69 -17.92 -12.29
N THR A 230 12.68 -18.48 -13.50
CA THR A 230 12.03 -17.89 -14.67
C THR A 230 10.80 -18.67 -15.12
N LEU A 231 9.92 -17.99 -15.84
CA LEU A 231 8.74 -18.53 -16.50
C LEU A 231 8.79 -18.19 -18.00
N HIS A 232 8.43 -19.12 -18.86
CA HIS A 232 8.28 -18.88 -20.30
C HIS A 232 6.81 -18.65 -20.64
N HIS A 233 6.50 -17.49 -21.20
CA HIS A 233 5.14 -17.08 -21.60
C HIS A 233 5.17 -16.38 -22.95
N ASN A 234 4.42 -16.87 -23.94
CA ASN A 234 4.32 -16.28 -25.29
C ASN A 234 5.69 -15.99 -25.96
N GLY A 235 6.65 -16.91 -25.82
CA GLY A 235 8.00 -16.78 -26.39
C GLY A 235 8.91 -15.79 -25.65
N ARG A 236 8.47 -15.24 -24.51
CA ARG A 236 9.25 -14.37 -23.63
C ARG A 236 9.63 -15.12 -22.35
N GLU A 237 10.76 -14.73 -21.78
CA GLU A 237 11.15 -15.11 -20.43
C GLU A 237 10.72 -14.03 -19.44
N VAL A 238 10.09 -14.45 -18.34
CA VAL A 238 9.66 -13.60 -17.22
C VAL A 238 10.44 -14.01 -15.99
N GLN A 239 11.21 -13.09 -15.41
CA GLN A 239 11.94 -13.36 -14.18
C GLN A 239 11.02 -13.23 -12.98
N VAL A 240 11.10 -14.16 -12.03
CA VAL A 240 10.28 -14.17 -10.81
C VAL A 240 11.20 -14.25 -9.60
N ARG A 241 11.24 -13.20 -8.76
CA ARG A 241 12.22 -13.10 -7.66
C ARG A 241 11.66 -12.46 -6.40
N ALA A 242 12.35 -12.71 -5.29
CA ALA A 242 12.07 -12.08 -4.00
C ALA A 242 13.00 -10.89 -3.75
N PHE A 243 12.43 -9.74 -3.41
CA PHE A 243 13.13 -8.52 -3.00
C PHE A 243 12.45 -7.96 -1.73
N PRO A 244 12.86 -8.40 -0.53
CA PRO A 244 12.24 -7.94 0.71
C PRO A 244 12.48 -6.43 0.88
N ILE A 245 11.40 -5.65 1.00
CA ILE A 245 11.50 -4.20 1.17
C ILE A 245 12.11 -3.86 2.53
N GLY A 246 13.01 -2.86 2.55
CA GLY A 246 13.64 -2.33 3.76
C GLY A 246 13.17 -0.93 4.11
N ILE A 247 13.85 -0.32 5.10
CA ILE A 247 13.68 1.09 5.49
C ILE A 247 15.04 1.80 5.46
N ASP A 248 15.02 3.14 5.43
CA ASP A 248 16.21 3.97 5.65
C ASP A 248 16.60 3.95 7.14
N VAL A 249 17.31 2.89 7.56
CA VAL A 249 17.68 2.64 8.96
C VAL A 249 18.40 3.82 9.60
N ASP A 250 19.24 4.53 8.84
CA ASP A 250 20.01 5.67 9.34
C ASP A 250 19.11 6.87 9.63
N ARG A 251 18.17 7.20 8.74
CA ARG A 251 17.17 8.26 8.97
C ARG A 251 16.37 8.02 10.25
N TYR A 252 15.83 6.81 10.44
CA TYR A 252 15.02 6.49 11.62
C TYR A 252 15.86 6.46 12.90
N SER A 253 17.07 5.89 12.84
CA SER A 253 17.98 5.81 13.99
C SER A 253 18.46 7.19 14.44
N ALA A 254 18.72 8.11 13.50
CA ALA A 254 19.07 9.49 13.81
C ALA A 254 17.87 10.26 14.37
N GLY A 255 16.69 10.14 13.75
CA GLY A 255 15.45 10.79 14.23
C GLY A 255 15.09 10.40 15.66
N ALA A 256 15.20 9.12 16.01
CA ALA A 256 14.91 8.61 17.36
C ALA A 256 15.87 9.13 18.44
N LYS A 257 17.08 9.59 18.06
CA LYS A 257 18.11 10.09 18.99
C LYS A 257 18.06 11.60 19.20
N ARG A 258 17.17 12.33 18.51
CA ARG A 258 17.08 13.79 18.65
C ARG A 258 16.66 14.18 20.09
N PRO A 259 17.29 15.19 20.72
CA PRO A 259 17.01 15.56 22.11
C PRO A 259 15.53 15.87 22.40
N GLU A 260 14.84 16.53 21.47
CA GLU A 260 13.43 16.86 21.57
C GLU A 260 12.53 15.62 21.57
N ILE A 261 12.88 14.59 20.79
CA ILE A 261 12.17 13.30 20.74
C ILE A 261 12.39 12.53 22.05
N ALA A 262 13.63 12.48 22.55
CA ALA A 262 13.93 11.84 23.83
C ALA A 262 13.20 12.52 25.00
N THR A 263 13.17 13.86 25.00
CA THR A 263 12.43 14.67 25.99
C THR A 263 10.93 14.37 25.91
N ARG A 264 10.37 14.31 24.69
CA ARG A 264 8.95 13.98 24.50
C ARG A 264 8.62 12.56 24.96
N ALA A 265 9.49 11.59 24.70
CA ALA A 265 9.32 10.21 25.14
C ALA A 265 9.33 10.10 26.68
N ALA A 266 10.24 10.79 27.37
CA ALA A 266 10.24 10.90 28.83
C ALA A 266 8.93 11.51 29.35
N ALA A 267 8.46 12.60 28.76
CA ALA A 267 7.19 13.24 29.12
C ALA A 267 5.95 12.37 28.83
N VAL A 268 6.00 11.48 27.83
CA VAL A 268 4.96 10.45 27.64
C VAL A 268 4.98 9.46 28.81
N ARG A 269 6.15 8.92 29.19
CA ARG A 269 6.25 7.98 30.30
C ARG A 269 5.78 8.57 31.63
N GLU A 270 6.13 9.83 31.90
CA GLU A 270 5.68 10.54 33.10
C GLU A 270 4.16 10.66 33.16
N ARG A 271 3.51 11.04 32.05
CA ARG A 271 2.04 11.13 31.95
C ARG A 271 1.33 9.79 32.11
N LEU A 272 2.02 8.68 31.86
CA LEU A 272 1.51 7.33 32.10
C LEU A 272 1.71 6.85 33.55
N GLY A 273 2.25 7.71 34.43
CA GLY A 273 2.53 7.35 35.83
C GLY A 273 3.85 6.60 36.02
N ASN A 274 4.81 6.73 35.09
CA ASN A 274 6.12 6.06 35.12
C ASN A 274 6.02 4.52 35.30
N PRO A 275 5.33 3.81 34.39
CA PRO A 275 5.22 2.36 34.47
C PRO A 275 6.59 1.69 34.34
N LYS A 276 6.72 0.44 34.83
CA LYS A 276 7.93 -0.36 34.64
C LYS A 276 8.18 -0.63 33.16
N ALA A 277 7.12 -0.95 32.40
CA ALA A 277 7.20 -1.17 30.96
C ALA A 277 6.04 -0.51 30.21
N VAL A 278 6.32 -0.13 28.95
CA VAL A 278 5.32 0.34 27.99
C VAL A 278 5.34 -0.61 26.81
N LEU A 279 4.21 -1.24 26.54
CA LEU A 279 3.96 -1.98 25.31
C LEU A 279 3.39 -1.00 24.28
N LEU A 280 3.88 -1.06 23.04
CA LEU A 280 3.46 -0.17 21.97
C LEU A 280 3.01 -0.97 20.75
N GLY A 281 1.80 -0.70 20.29
CA GLY A 281 1.27 -1.11 19.00
C GLY A 281 1.03 0.10 18.11
N VAL A 282 1.54 0.09 16.89
CA VAL A 282 1.31 1.15 15.89
C VAL A 282 0.96 0.46 14.58
N ASP A 283 -0.31 0.52 14.20
CA ASP A 283 -0.83 -0.22 13.06
C ASP A 283 -1.93 0.61 12.38
N ARG A 284 -2.14 0.42 11.07
CA ARG A 284 -3.45 0.75 10.49
C ARG A 284 -4.51 -0.15 11.12
N LEU A 285 -5.71 0.36 11.34
CA LEU A 285 -6.83 -0.44 11.82
C LEU A 285 -7.27 -1.41 10.71
N ASP A 286 -6.66 -2.58 10.69
CA ASP A 286 -6.80 -3.58 9.63
C ASP A 286 -6.77 -4.99 10.23
N TYR A 287 -7.64 -5.88 9.77
CA TYR A 287 -7.84 -7.20 10.36
C TYR A 287 -6.60 -8.10 10.23
N THR A 288 -5.69 -7.77 9.33
CA THR A 288 -4.39 -8.46 9.17
C THR A 288 -3.41 -8.19 10.30
N LYS A 289 -3.69 -7.23 11.19
CA LYS A 289 -2.73 -6.74 12.22
C LYS A 289 -2.87 -7.41 13.58
N GLY A 290 -3.92 -8.20 13.80
CA GLY A 290 -4.12 -8.92 15.06
C GLY A 290 -4.16 -8.01 16.29
N ILE A 291 -4.67 -6.78 16.17
CA ILE A 291 -4.79 -5.82 17.28
C ILE A 291 -5.67 -6.42 18.39
N ASP A 292 -6.75 -7.10 18.01
CA ASP A 292 -7.66 -7.80 18.91
C ASP A 292 -6.97 -8.98 19.64
N VAL A 293 -6.08 -9.71 18.97
CA VAL A 293 -5.26 -10.77 19.57
C VAL A 293 -4.32 -10.18 20.62
N ARG A 294 -3.63 -9.07 20.28
CA ARG A 294 -2.74 -8.35 21.20
C ARG A 294 -3.49 -7.88 22.45
N LEU A 295 -4.69 -7.31 22.28
CA LEU A 295 -5.53 -6.86 23.38
C LEU A 295 -6.00 -8.03 24.27
N ARG A 296 -6.45 -9.13 23.68
CA ARG A 296 -6.87 -10.33 24.44
C ARG A 296 -5.72 -10.93 25.24
N ALA A 297 -4.54 -11.08 24.63
CA ALA A 297 -3.37 -11.56 25.35
C ALA A 297 -2.97 -10.63 26.51
N PHE A 298 -3.03 -9.31 26.31
CA PHE A 298 -2.79 -8.35 27.39
C PHE A 298 -3.82 -8.47 28.52
N LYS A 299 -5.09 -8.68 28.18
CA LYS A 299 -6.17 -8.92 29.13
C LYS A 299 -5.93 -10.18 29.97
N GLU A 300 -5.56 -11.28 29.32
CA GLU A 300 -5.26 -12.55 30.00
C GLU A 300 -4.10 -12.39 30.99
N LEU A 301 -3.02 -11.70 30.59
CA LEU A 301 -1.89 -11.44 31.49
C LEU A 301 -2.27 -10.60 32.73
N LEU A 302 -3.20 -9.66 32.58
CA LEU A 302 -3.77 -8.90 33.71
C LEU A 302 -4.65 -9.78 34.60
N ALA A 303 -5.51 -10.62 34.00
CA ALA A 303 -6.39 -11.53 34.71
C ALA A 303 -5.64 -12.62 35.49
N GLU A 304 -4.49 -13.07 34.96
CA GLU A 304 -3.56 -13.99 35.61
C GLU A 304 -2.65 -13.31 36.65
N GLU A 305 -2.86 -12.01 36.92
CA GLU A 305 -2.08 -11.21 37.87
C GLU A 305 -0.56 -11.25 37.61
N ARG A 306 -0.16 -11.38 36.33
CA ARG A 306 1.27 -11.42 35.93
C ARG A 306 1.98 -10.10 36.21
N PHE A 307 1.23 -9.01 36.30
CA PHE A 307 1.66 -7.69 36.76
C PHE A 307 0.44 -6.91 37.28
N ALA A 308 0.67 -5.93 38.16
CA ALA A 308 -0.40 -5.07 38.66
C ALA A 308 -0.88 -4.07 37.57
N PRO A 309 -2.15 -3.64 37.59
CA PRO A 309 -2.63 -2.57 36.71
C PRO A 309 -1.78 -1.30 36.86
N GLY A 310 -1.29 -0.77 35.74
CA GLY A 310 -0.41 0.41 35.68
C GLY A 310 1.08 0.10 35.86
N GLU A 311 1.46 -1.12 36.27
CA GLU A 311 2.87 -1.54 36.27
C GLU A 311 3.39 -1.70 34.83
N VAL A 312 2.57 -2.28 33.97
CA VAL A 312 2.77 -2.34 32.52
C VAL A 312 1.57 -1.69 31.85
N VAL A 313 1.84 -0.80 30.89
CA VAL A 313 0.81 -0.07 30.15
C VAL A 313 0.91 -0.40 28.68
N LEU A 314 -0.23 -0.63 28.02
CA LEU A 314 -0.32 -0.80 26.58
C LEU A 314 -0.79 0.49 25.92
N ILE A 315 -0.02 1.00 24.95
CA ILE A 315 -0.45 2.05 24.04
C ILE A 315 -0.72 1.42 22.68
N GLN A 316 -1.95 1.54 22.18
CA GLN A 316 -2.31 1.16 20.82
C GLN A 316 -2.64 2.42 20.02
N VAL A 317 -1.80 2.73 19.04
CA VAL A 317 -2.09 3.71 17.99
C VAL A 317 -2.66 2.95 16.80
N ALA A 318 -3.89 3.28 16.42
CA ALA A 318 -4.59 2.71 15.28
C ALA A 318 -4.89 3.83 14.27
N GLU A 319 -4.22 3.81 13.13
CA GLU A 319 -4.50 4.77 12.06
C GLU A 319 -5.81 4.40 11.35
N PRO A 320 -6.74 5.35 11.13
CA PRO A 320 -7.97 5.10 10.39
C PRO A 320 -7.69 4.53 9.00
N SER A 321 -8.46 3.53 8.57
CA SER A 321 -8.26 2.88 7.27
C SER A 321 -9.55 2.28 6.76
N ARG A 322 -9.97 2.70 5.55
CA ARG A 322 -11.07 2.08 4.80
C ARG A 322 -12.39 2.02 5.60
N ASP A 323 -12.72 3.12 6.26
CA ASP A 323 -13.86 3.23 7.20
C ASP A 323 -15.24 2.95 6.57
N ASN A 324 -15.35 2.88 5.23
CA ASN A 324 -16.58 2.56 4.51
C ASN A 324 -16.77 1.05 4.24
N VAL A 325 -15.77 0.22 4.51
CA VAL A 325 -15.83 -1.22 4.26
C VAL A 325 -16.32 -1.94 5.52
N GLU A 326 -17.37 -2.75 5.41
CA GLU A 326 -18.08 -3.39 6.54
C GLU A 326 -17.14 -4.14 7.50
N ALA A 327 -16.20 -4.93 6.96
CA ALA A 327 -15.23 -5.67 7.77
C ALA A 327 -14.34 -4.74 8.65
N TYR A 328 -14.01 -3.55 8.17
CA TYR A 328 -13.20 -2.56 8.91
C TYR A 328 -14.03 -1.89 10.01
N VAL A 329 -15.32 -1.61 9.75
CA VAL A 329 -16.27 -1.12 10.75
C VAL A 329 -16.42 -2.13 11.89
N ALA A 330 -16.67 -3.40 11.56
CA ALA A 330 -16.81 -4.47 12.54
C ALA A 330 -15.51 -4.69 13.36
N LEU A 331 -14.34 -4.58 12.73
CA LEU A 331 -13.06 -4.64 13.44
C LEU A 331 -12.92 -3.48 14.43
N LYS A 332 -13.26 -2.26 14.01
CA LYS A 332 -13.18 -1.07 14.87
C LYS A 332 -14.03 -1.22 16.12
N GLU A 333 -15.29 -1.63 15.97
CA GLU A 333 -16.21 -1.86 17.08
C GLU A 333 -15.65 -2.91 18.05
N ARG A 334 -15.14 -4.02 17.53
CA ARG A 334 -14.52 -5.09 18.32
C ARG A 334 -13.28 -4.63 19.08
N VAL A 335 -12.37 -3.90 18.44
CA VAL A 335 -11.17 -3.35 19.07
C VAL A 335 -11.54 -2.35 20.17
N GLN A 336 -12.46 -1.42 19.88
CA GLN A 336 -12.92 -0.44 20.86
C GLN A 336 -13.65 -1.09 22.04
N GLY A 337 -14.45 -2.12 21.77
CA GLY A 337 -15.10 -2.94 22.78
C GLY A 337 -14.10 -3.62 23.71
N LEU A 338 -13.07 -4.27 23.16
CA LEU A 338 -12.00 -4.90 23.95
C LEU A 338 -11.23 -3.88 24.80
N VAL A 339 -10.92 -2.70 24.26
CA VAL A 339 -10.26 -1.63 25.02
C VAL A 339 -11.16 -1.18 26.19
N GLY A 340 -12.46 -0.99 25.94
CA GLY A 340 -13.44 -0.62 26.96
C GLY A 340 -13.56 -1.68 28.04
N GLU A 341 -13.61 -2.95 27.66
CA GLU A 341 -13.69 -4.09 28.58
C GLU A 341 -12.44 -4.18 29.46
N ILE A 342 -11.23 -4.16 28.88
CA ILE A 342 -9.98 -4.23 29.66
C ILE A 342 -9.88 -3.07 30.65
N ASN A 343 -10.18 -1.85 30.20
CA ASN A 343 -10.13 -0.69 31.10
C ASN A 343 -11.25 -0.74 32.14
N GLY A 344 -12.44 -1.26 31.81
CA GLY A 344 -13.52 -1.44 32.76
C GLY A 344 -13.19 -2.44 33.87
N ASP A 345 -12.52 -3.54 33.51
CA ASP A 345 -12.17 -4.61 34.45
C ASP A 345 -10.97 -4.26 35.34
N PHE A 346 -9.95 -3.57 34.78
CA PHE A 346 -8.63 -3.46 35.43
C PHE A 346 -8.20 -2.02 35.77
N ALA A 347 -8.88 -0.98 35.28
CA ALA A 347 -8.48 0.39 35.61
C ALA A 347 -8.73 0.72 37.10
N ARG A 348 -7.98 1.70 37.59
CA ARG A 348 -8.21 2.34 38.88
C ARG A 348 -8.31 3.85 38.68
N VAL A 349 -8.78 4.59 39.68
CA VAL A 349 -8.78 6.06 39.60
C VAL A 349 -7.36 6.55 39.33
N GLY A 350 -7.16 7.18 38.16
CA GLY A 350 -5.86 7.68 37.70
C GLY A 350 -4.94 6.63 37.05
N ILE A 351 -5.35 5.37 36.89
CA ILE A 351 -4.56 4.30 36.28
C ILE A 351 -5.35 3.65 35.15
N THR A 352 -4.89 3.82 33.91
CA THR A 352 -5.49 3.23 32.72
C THR A 352 -4.54 2.19 32.11
N PRO A 353 -4.89 0.90 32.10
CA PRO A 353 -4.02 -0.15 31.54
C PRO A 353 -3.81 -0.04 30.03
N VAL A 354 -4.83 0.39 29.28
CA VAL A 354 -4.78 0.50 27.81
C VAL A 354 -5.12 1.91 27.35
N HIS A 355 -4.17 2.56 26.68
CA HIS A 355 -4.40 3.82 25.97
C HIS A 355 -4.60 3.54 24.47
N TYR A 356 -5.81 3.75 23.98
CA TYR A 356 -6.16 3.59 22.57
C TYR A 356 -6.28 4.96 21.87
N ILE A 357 -5.61 5.11 20.74
CA ILE A 357 -5.54 6.34 19.96
C ILE A 357 -5.95 6.01 18.52
N HIS A 358 -7.10 6.52 18.08
CA HIS A 358 -7.60 6.33 16.72
C HIS A 358 -7.40 7.61 15.88
N GLN A 359 -6.15 7.89 15.51
CA GLN A 359 -5.74 9.10 14.81
C GLN A 359 -4.50 8.82 13.95
N SER A 360 -4.41 9.46 12.79
CA SER A 360 -3.17 9.49 12.01
C SER A 360 -2.08 10.25 12.78
N ARG A 361 -0.84 9.81 12.64
CA ARG A 361 0.33 10.50 13.21
C ARG A 361 1.31 10.82 12.10
N ASP A 362 1.80 12.05 12.11
CA ASP A 362 2.91 12.42 11.24
C ASP A 362 4.22 11.86 11.80
N PHE A 363 5.18 11.66 10.90
CA PHE A 363 6.49 11.10 11.26
C PHE A 363 7.36 12.10 12.02
N ASP A 364 7.24 13.40 11.72
CA ASP A 364 8.13 14.45 12.22
C ASP A 364 7.74 15.03 13.57
#